data_AF-A0A7S2ZHH8-F1
#
_entry.id   AF-A0A7S2ZHH8-F1
#
_cell.length_a   1.000
_cell.length_b   1.000
_cell.length_c   1.000
_cell.angle_alpha   90.00
_cell.angle_beta   90.00
_cell.angle_gamma   90.00
#
_symmetry.space_group_name_H-M   'P 1'
#
loop_
_entity.id
_entity.type
_entity.pdbx_description
1 polymer ?
#
loop_
_entity_poly.entity_id
_entity_poly.type
_entity_poly.pdbx_seq_one_letter_code
_entity_poly.pdbx_strand_id
1 'polypeptide(L)'
;MANRTDVQEAEKIIGSPFSGSAPLFFIDGMSFQSADGEKKVIPLFFEKEDLEATITKLARENPALKDSIPDEFSVIDLGSALDEMKSGRNPALQNVVFYPSENALAYLRSMQGSGN
;
A
#
# COMPACT_ATOMS: atom_id res chain seq x y z
N MET A 1 -1.90 -15.48 -5.36
CA MET A 1 -1.76 -16.02 -3.99
C MET A 1 -1.07 -14.94 -3.18
N ALA A 2 -1.56 -14.62 -1.98
CA ALA A 2 -0.88 -13.67 -1.10
C ALA A 2 0.48 -14.23 -0.66
N ASN A 3 1.48 -13.37 -0.53
CA ASN A 3 2.79 -13.75 -0.03
C ASN A 3 2.69 -14.17 1.44
N ARG A 4 3.25 -15.34 1.77
CA ARG A 4 3.18 -15.93 3.11
C ARG A 4 3.89 -15.06 4.17
N THR A 5 4.92 -14.32 3.79
CA THR A 5 5.63 -13.40 4.68
C THR A 5 4.71 -12.24 5.07
N ASP A 6 4.07 -11.62 4.08
CA ASP A 6 3.15 -10.50 4.31
C ASP A 6 1.94 -10.90 5.16
N VAL A 7 1.40 -12.11 4.96
CA VAL A 7 0.32 -12.62 5.84
C VAL A 7 0.77 -12.70 7.30
N GLN A 8 1.98 -13.18 7.57
CA GLN A 8 2.49 -13.24 8.96
C GLN A 8 2.75 -11.86 9.55
N GLU A 9 3.24 -10.91 8.76
CA GLU A 9 3.41 -9.53 9.20
C GLU A 9 2.07 -8.87 9.51
N ALA A 10 1.07 -9.10 8.65
CA ALA A 10 -0.29 -8.64 8.87
C ALA A 10 -0.85 -9.19 10.20
N GLU A 11 -0.68 -10.49 10.47
CA GLU A 11 -1.11 -11.13 11.72
C GLU A 11 -0.47 -10.51 12.97
N LYS A 12 0.82 -10.14 12.89
CA LYS A 12 1.53 -9.47 13.98
C LYS A 12 0.97 -8.08 14.25
N ILE A 13 0.64 -7.33 13.19
CA ILE A 13 0.09 -5.97 13.29
C ILE A 13 -1.34 -6.01 13.86
N ILE A 14 -2.20 -6.89 13.33
CA ILE A 14 -3.61 -6.99 13.75
C ILE A 14 -3.81 -7.80 15.05
N GLY A 15 -2.78 -8.50 15.52
CA GLY A 15 -2.83 -9.32 16.74
C GLY A 15 -3.75 -10.54 16.67
N SER A 16 -4.13 -10.97 15.46
CA SER A 16 -5.05 -12.10 15.23
C SER A 16 -4.76 -12.79 13.89
N PRO A 17 -5.21 -14.03 13.68
CA PRO A 17 -5.03 -14.73 12.41
C PRO A 17 -5.69 -13.98 11.25
N PHE A 18 -4.99 -13.88 10.12
CA PHE A 18 -5.51 -13.18 8.95
C PHE A 18 -6.47 -14.10 8.18
N SER A 19 -7.68 -13.62 7.90
CA SER A 19 -8.74 -14.39 7.22
C SER A 19 -9.15 -13.84 5.85
N GLY A 20 -8.50 -12.77 5.39
CA GLY A 20 -8.79 -12.12 4.13
C GLY A 20 -8.12 -12.76 2.91
N SER A 21 -8.45 -12.25 1.72
CA SER A 21 -7.88 -12.72 0.45
C SER A 21 -6.42 -12.28 0.24
N ALA A 22 -6.12 -11.04 0.62
CA ALA A 22 -4.78 -10.46 0.61
C ALA A 22 -4.72 -9.28 1.61
N PRO A 23 -3.66 -9.18 2.43
CA PRO A 23 -3.44 -8.01 3.27
C PRO A 23 -2.95 -6.84 2.42
N LEU A 24 -3.34 -5.64 2.84
CA LEU A 24 -2.85 -4.38 2.32
C LEU A 24 -2.31 -3.55 3.48
N PHE A 25 -1.11 -3.02 3.31
CA PHE A 25 -0.42 -2.21 4.31
C PHE A 25 -0.51 -0.73 3.95
N PHE A 26 -0.66 0.11 4.96
CA PHE A 26 -0.69 1.56 4.81
C PHE A 26 -0.30 2.23 6.13
N ILE A 27 -0.14 3.56 6.08
CA ILE A 27 0.02 4.39 7.28
C ILE A 27 -1.15 5.36 7.37
N ASP A 28 -1.79 5.40 8.53
CA ASP A 28 -2.85 6.37 8.80
C ASP A 28 -2.31 7.81 8.71
N GLY A 29 -2.97 8.64 7.90
CA GLY A 29 -2.55 10.03 7.66
C GLY A 29 -1.48 10.21 6.57
N MET A 30 -0.90 9.13 6.04
CA MET A 30 -0.03 9.21 4.87
C MET A 30 -0.85 9.37 3.59
N SER A 31 -0.50 10.37 2.78
CA SER A 31 -1.10 10.57 1.46
C SER A 31 -0.12 11.15 0.46
N PHE A 32 -0.30 10.78 -0.80
CA PHE A 32 0.43 11.36 -1.93
C PHE A 32 -0.46 12.30 -2.72
N GLN A 33 0.17 13.23 -3.43
CA GLN A 33 -0.54 13.97 -4.47
C GLN A 33 -0.72 13.07 -5.69
N SER A 34 -1.93 13.02 -6.25
CA SER A 34 -2.22 12.29 -7.48
C SER A 34 -1.38 12.83 -8.64
N ALA A 35 -1.21 12.02 -9.69
CA ALA A 35 -0.40 12.38 -10.85
C ALA A 35 -0.90 13.64 -11.59
N ASP A 36 -2.19 13.95 -11.49
CA ASP A 36 -2.82 15.17 -12.02
C ASP A 36 -2.72 16.38 -11.07
N GLY A 37 -2.21 16.21 -9.84
CA GLY A 37 -2.07 17.28 -8.86
C GLY A 37 -3.35 17.63 -8.09
N GLU A 38 -4.51 17.11 -8.48
CA GLU A 38 -5.80 17.63 -8.02
C GLU A 38 -6.26 17.03 -6.68
N LYS A 39 -5.75 15.85 -6.32
CA LYS A 39 -6.25 15.08 -5.17
C LYS A 39 -5.12 14.52 -4.33
N LYS A 40 -5.45 14.29 -3.06
CA LYS A 40 -4.62 13.47 -2.17
C LYS A 40 -5.13 12.04 -2.22
N VAL A 41 -4.21 11.10 -2.42
CA VAL A 41 -4.50 9.67 -2.49
C VAL A 41 -3.83 8.93 -1.34
N ILE A 42 -4.52 7.93 -0.80
CA ILE A 42 -3.95 7.04 0.21
C ILE A 42 -3.32 5.84 -0.52
N PRO A 43 -2.00 5.62 -0.37
CA PRO A 43 -1.34 4.48 -0.96
C PRO A 43 -1.62 3.22 -0.13
N LEU A 44 -2.10 2.16 -0.78
CA LEU A 44 -2.20 0.82 -0.20
C LEU A 44 -1.17 -0.09 -0.87
N PHE A 45 -0.38 -0.79 -0.07
CA PHE A 45 0.72 -1.65 -0.52
C PHE A 45 0.38 -3.12 -0.30
N PHE A 46 0.67 -3.98 -1.28
CA PHE A 46 0.48 -5.42 -1.14
C PHE A 46 1.59 -6.11 -0.33
N GLU A 47 2.78 -5.51 -0.30
CA GLU A 47 3.96 -6.02 0.38
C GLU A 47 4.40 -4.98 1.41
N LYS A 48 4.70 -5.42 2.64
CA LYS A 48 5.14 -4.50 3.71
C LYS A 48 6.48 -3.84 3.36
N GLU A 49 7.36 -4.60 2.72
CA GLU A 49 8.68 -4.13 2.28
C GLU A 49 8.57 -2.95 1.32
N ASP A 50 7.56 -2.92 0.44
CA ASP A 50 7.34 -1.81 -0.49
C ASP A 50 6.91 -0.51 0.23
N LEU A 51 6.09 -0.64 1.27
CA LEU A 51 5.73 0.49 2.14
C LEU A 51 6.98 1.05 2.84
N GLU A 52 7.78 0.18 3.46
CA GLU A 52 9.02 0.55 4.16
C GLU A 52 10.05 1.20 3.21
N ALA A 53 10.21 0.63 2.01
CA ALA A 53 11.09 1.18 0.96
C ALA A 53 10.62 2.56 0.50
N THR A 54 9.30 2.75 0.35
CA THR A 54 8.70 4.03 -0.03
C THR A 54 8.95 5.10 1.03
N ILE A 55 8.74 4.78 2.31
CA ILE A 55 9.04 5.68 3.44
C ILE A 55 10.52 6.06 3.45
N THR A 56 11.39 5.06 3.30
CA THR A 56 12.84 5.26 3.27
C THR A 56 13.25 6.21 2.15
N LYS A 57 12.64 6.07 0.96
CA LYS A 57 12.86 6.96 -0.17
C LYS A 57 12.37 8.38 0.12
N LEU A 58 11.16 8.55 0.65
CA LEU A 58 10.61 9.86 1.00
C LEU A 58 11.45 10.59 2.05
N ALA A 59 11.89 9.88 3.09
CA ALA A 59 12.75 10.45 4.12
C ALA A 59 14.12 10.88 3.56
N ARG A 60 14.62 10.19 2.53
CA ARG A 60 15.85 10.58 1.82
C ARG A 60 15.65 11.82 0.96
N GLU A 61 14.52 11.92 0.27
CA GLU A 61 14.19 13.03 -0.62
C GLU A 61 13.79 14.31 0.14
N ASN A 62 13.13 14.17 1.29
CA ASN A 62 12.76 15.27 2.16
C ASN A 62 12.94 14.87 3.65
N PRO A 63 14.12 15.18 4.23
CA PRO A 63 14.44 14.82 5.62
C PRO A 63 13.46 15.38 6.66
N ALA A 64 12.79 16.49 6.38
CA ALA A 64 11.81 17.08 7.30
C ALA A 64 10.53 16.23 7.46
N LEU A 65 10.26 15.32 6.52
CA LEU A 65 9.14 14.39 6.62
C LEU A 65 9.44 13.20 7.54
N LYS A 66 10.72 12.90 7.81
CA LYS A 66 11.12 11.74 8.59
C LYS A 66 10.50 11.72 9.99
N ASP A 67 10.39 12.89 10.61
CA ASP A 67 9.81 13.03 11.95
C ASP A 67 8.28 13.17 11.92
N SER A 68 7.68 13.24 10.71
CA SER A 68 6.23 13.43 10.50
C SER A 68 5.53 12.17 9.97
N ILE A 69 6.28 11.13 9.58
CA ILE A 69 5.71 9.86 9.13
C ILE A 69 5.43 9.01 10.39
N PRO A 70 4.18 8.62 10.65
CA PRO A 70 3.88 7.70 11.75
C PRO A 70 4.63 6.37 11.58
N ASP A 71 5.17 5.85 12.68
CA ASP A 71 5.84 4.54 12.74
C ASP A 71 4.83 3.37 12.81
N GLU A 72 3.53 3.67 12.86
CA GLU A 72 2.48 2.67 12.98
C GLU A 72 1.94 2.28 11.61
N PHE A 73 2.14 1.01 11.25
CA PHE A 73 1.56 0.40 10.06
C PHE A 73 0.17 -0.14 10.38
N SER A 74 -0.78 0.16 9.50
CA SER A 74 -2.14 -0.35 9.54
C SER A 74 -2.35 -1.38 8.43
N VAL A 75 -3.26 -2.32 8.67
CA VAL A 75 -3.58 -3.40 7.74
C VAL A 75 -5.08 -3.41 7.45
N ILE A 76 -5.43 -3.50 6.17
CA ILE A 76 -6.79 -3.73 5.70
C ILE A 76 -6.79 -4.92 4.75
N ASP A 77 -7.85 -5.73 4.73
CA ASP A 77 -7.97 -6.77 3.72
C ASP A 77 -8.48 -6.18 2.39
N LEU A 78 -8.02 -6.76 1.28
CA LEU A 78 -8.42 -6.31 -0.06
C LEU A 78 -9.94 -6.36 -0.28
N GLY A 79 -10.65 -7.32 0.30
CA GLY A 79 -12.10 -7.44 0.16
C GLY A 79 -12.81 -6.23 0.77
N SER A 80 -12.51 -5.92 2.03
CA SER A 80 -13.03 -4.75 2.74
C SER A 80 -12.63 -3.45 2.07
N ALA A 81 -11.37 -3.32 1.61
CA ALA A 81 -10.93 -2.13 0.88
C ALA A 81 -11.78 -1.89 -0.37
N LEU A 82 -12.03 -2.94 -1.17
CA LEU A 82 -12.88 -2.86 -2.36
C LEU A 82 -14.34 -2.56 -2.03
N ASP A 83 -14.87 -3.14 -0.96
CA ASP A 83 -16.26 -2.89 -0.54
C ASP A 83 -16.43 -1.46 0.01
N GLU A 84 -15.44 -0.92 0.71
CA GLU A 84 -15.44 0.49 1.11
C GLU A 84 -15.38 1.43 -0.09
N MET A 85 -14.50 1.17 -1.06
CA MET A 85 -14.41 1.92 -2.32
C MET A 85 -15.74 1.91 -3.09
N LYS A 86 -16.41 0.75 -3.19
CA LYS A 86 -17.71 0.62 -3.86
C LYS A 86 -18.83 1.32 -3.11
N SER A 87 -18.83 1.23 -1.79
CA SER A 87 -19.89 1.81 -0.96
C SER A 87 -19.81 3.34 -0.87
N GLY A 88 -18.63 3.92 -1.12
CA GLY A 88 -18.39 5.36 -1.03
C GLY A 88 -18.56 5.95 0.38
N ARG A 89 -18.76 5.09 1.39
CA ARG A 89 -19.09 5.48 2.78
C ARG A 89 -17.93 6.13 3.52
N ASN A 90 -16.70 5.81 3.13
CA ASN A 90 -15.50 6.37 3.72
C ASN A 90 -14.82 7.33 2.72
N PRO A 91 -14.95 8.66 2.92
CA PRO A 91 -14.34 9.66 2.03
C PRO A 91 -12.82 9.50 1.91
N ALA A 92 -12.15 8.98 2.93
CA ALA A 92 -10.71 8.71 2.91
C ALA A 92 -10.36 7.61 1.90
N LEU A 93 -11.24 6.63 1.70
CA LEU A 93 -11.02 5.53 0.77
C LEU A 93 -11.57 5.76 -0.64
N GLN A 94 -12.18 6.92 -0.90
CA GLN A 94 -12.64 7.30 -2.24
C GLN A 94 -11.47 7.60 -3.21
N ASN A 95 -10.30 7.92 -2.67
CA ASN A 95 -9.09 8.25 -3.44
C ASN A 95 -7.94 7.29 -3.06
N VAL A 96 -8.18 5.98 -3.17
CA VAL A 96 -7.17 4.95 -2.91
C VAL A 96 -6.43 4.62 -4.19
N VAL A 97 -5.11 4.50 -4.08
CA VAL A 97 -4.28 3.93 -5.14
C VAL A 97 -3.61 2.67 -4.59
N PHE A 98 -3.81 1.57 -5.30
CA PHE A 98 -3.03 0.36 -5.06
C PHE A 98 -1.64 0.56 -5.65
N TYR A 99 -0.62 0.54 -4.81
CA TYR A 99 0.76 0.58 -5.24
C TYR A 99 1.18 -0.86 -5.60
N PRO A 100 1.43 -1.15 -6.89
CA PRO A 100 1.84 -2.48 -7.30
C PRO A 100 3.26 -2.74 -6.81
N SER A 101 3.56 -4.00 -6.45
CA SER A 101 4.91 -4.32 -6.00
C SER A 101 5.95 -4.17 -7.10
N GLU A 102 7.18 -3.85 -6.70
CA GLU A 102 8.30 -3.74 -7.66
C GLU A 102 8.53 -5.07 -8.39
N ASN A 103 8.25 -6.20 -7.74
CA ASN A 103 8.26 -7.53 -8.34
C ASN A 103 7.21 -7.68 -9.44
N ALA A 104 5.97 -7.21 -9.20
CA ALA A 104 4.91 -7.23 -10.21
C ALA A 104 5.25 -6.31 -11.40
N LEU A 105 5.80 -5.13 -11.13
CA LEU A 105 6.28 -4.21 -12.18
C LEU A 105 7.44 -4.81 -12.97
N ALA A 106 8.39 -5.48 -12.31
CA ALA A 106 9.49 -6.17 -12.96
C ALA A 106 9.00 -7.31 -13.85
N TYR A 107 8.00 -8.07 -13.40
CA TYR A 107 7.33 -9.09 -14.20
C TYR A 107 6.61 -8.51 -15.42
N LEU A 108 5.84 -7.42 -15.26
CA LEU A 108 5.19 -6.75 -16.39
C LEU A 108 6.21 -6.21 -17.41
N ARG A 109 7.34 -5.67 -16.95
CA ARG A 109 8.45 -5.22 -17.81
C ARG A 109 9.10 -6.38 -18.56
N SER A 110 9.28 -7.54 -17.92
CA SER A 110 9.85 -8.72 -18.60
C SER A 110 8.91 -9.32 -19.64
N MET A 111 7.59 -9.23 -19.43
CA MET A 111 6.59 -9.61 -20.44
C MET A 111 6.59 -8.67 -21.65
N GLN A 112 6.74 -7.36 -21.45
CA GLN A 112 6.82 -6.39 -22.55
C GLN A 112 8.12 -6.51 -23.35
N GLY A 113 9.23 -6.92 -22.70
CA GLY A 113 10.50 -7.19 -23.37
C GLY A 113 10.57 -8.53 -24.14
N SER A 114 9.54 -9.37 -24.03
CA SER A 114 9.49 -10.70 -24.69
C SER A 114 8.68 -10.71 -26.00
N GLY A 115 8.25 -9.53 -26.49
CA GLY A 115 7.65 -9.37 -27.81
C GLY A 115 8.68 -8.93 -28.84
N ASN A 116 9.46 -9.87 -29.37
CA ASN A 116 10.25 -9.70 -30.60
C ASN A 116 10.18 -10.96 -31.44
#